data_AF-A0A0C2N2Y5-F1
#
_entry.id   AF-A0A0C2N2Y5-F1
#
_cell.length_a   1.000
_cell.length_b   1.000
_cell.length_c   1.000
_cell.angle_alpha   90.00
_cell.angle_beta   90.00
_cell.angle_gamma   90.00
#
_symmetry.space_group_name_H-M   'P 1'
#
loop_
_entity.id
_entity.type
_entity.pdbx_description
1 polymer ?
#
loop_
_entity_poly.entity_id
_entity_poly.type
_entity_poly.pdbx_seq_one_letter_code
_entity_poly.pdbx_strand_id
1 'polypeptide(L)'
;MVFQPDCSKDVFLQSFGLDDLIATCFGGRNVRAAEVFARDKKTLEEIERDLLNGQKLQGPGTIMTVHSILKSKNIISNFPFMEYIFKVLNENEPAESVIHVFNS
;
A
#
# COMPACT_ATOMS: atom_id res chain seq x y z
N MET A 1 9.44 13.94 -11.66
CA MET A 1 8.84 12.73 -11.05
C MET A 1 7.71 12.24 -11.95
N VAL A 2 7.49 10.93 -12.15
CA VAL A 2 6.63 10.35 -13.22
C VAL A 2 5.30 11.08 -13.49
N PHE A 3 4.66 11.64 -12.46
CA PHE A 3 3.40 12.40 -12.58
C PHE A 3 3.53 13.93 -12.49
N GLN A 4 4.61 14.42 -11.90
CA GLN A 4 4.96 15.85 -11.84
C GLN A 4 6.46 16.03 -12.10
N PRO A 5 6.87 16.28 -13.34
CA PRO A 5 8.28 16.42 -13.72
C PRO A 5 8.97 17.59 -12.99
N ASP A 6 8.25 18.69 -12.76
CA ASP A 6 8.80 19.95 -12.22
C ASP A 6 8.75 20.06 -10.69
N CYS A 7 8.31 19.02 -9.99
CA CYS A 7 8.24 19.02 -8.53
C CYS A 7 9.63 18.76 -7.91
N SER A 8 10.08 19.63 -7.00
CA SER A 8 11.31 19.42 -6.24
C SER A 8 11.23 18.18 -5.36
N LYS A 9 12.33 17.44 -5.24
CA LYS A 9 12.43 16.29 -4.33
C LYS A 9 12.28 16.70 -2.86
N ASP A 10 12.63 17.93 -2.53
CA ASP A 10 12.55 18.45 -1.15
C ASP A 10 11.12 18.51 -0.61
N VAL A 11 10.12 18.53 -1.51
CA VAL A 11 8.70 18.44 -1.18
C VAL A 11 8.38 17.12 -0.46
N PHE A 12 9.01 16.01 -0.85
CA PHE A 12 8.80 14.70 -0.22
C PHE A 12 9.48 14.59 1.15
N LEU A 13 10.49 15.40 1.40
CA LEU A 13 11.20 15.45 2.68
C LEU A 13 10.49 16.34 3.71
N GLN A 14 9.43 17.04 3.32
CA GLN A 14 8.58 17.77 4.26
C GLN A 14 7.73 16.80 5.10
N SER A 15 7.18 17.30 6.20
CA SER A 15 6.44 16.49 7.18
C SER A 15 5.25 15.71 6.60
N PHE A 16 4.53 16.28 5.62
CA PHE A 16 3.43 15.60 4.94
C PHE A 16 3.89 14.45 4.01
N GLY A 17 5.19 14.32 3.77
CA GLY A 17 5.80 13.24 2.99
C GLY A 17 6.46 12.22 3.90
N LEU A 18 7.71 12.47 4.27
CA LEU A 18 8.54 11.50 4.99
C LEU A 18 8.04 11.21 6.41
N ASP A 19 7.73 12.25 7.19
CA ASP A 19 7.30 12.05 8.59
C ASP A 19 5.94 11.34 8.66
N ASP A 20 5.00 11.73 7.80
CA ASP A 20 3.68 11.09 7.69
C ASP A 20 3.79 9.61 7.27
N LEU A 21 4.69 9.31 6.32
CA LEU A 21 4.95 7.94 5.90
C LEU A 21 5.49 7.10 7.07
N ILE A 22 6.48 7.61 7.80
CA ILE A 22 7.05 6.93 8.97
C ILE A 22 5.95 6.71 10.03
N ALA A 23 5.24 7.76 10.42
CA ALA A 23 4.19 7.66 11.43
C ALA A 23 3.10 6.63 11.03
N THR A 24 2.68 6.64 9.76
CA THR A 24 1.68 5.72 9.24
C THR A 24 2.17 4.28 9.18
N CYS A 25 3.43 4.05 8.77
CA CYS A 25 4.02 2.71 8.71
C CYS A 25 4.30 2.11 10.09
N PHE A 26 4.47 2.91 11.15
CA PHE A 26 4.75 2.40 12.50
C PHE A 26 3.55 2.44 13.45
N GLY A 27 2.53 3.25 13.18
CA GLY A 27 1.38 3.41 14.09
C GLY A 27 0.02 3.49 13.40
N GLY A 28 -0.03 3.42 12.08
CA GLY A 28 -1.26 3.56 11.31
C GLY A 28 -2.18 2.33 11.38
N ARG A 29 -3.45 2.56 11.05
CA ARG A 29 -4.46 1.49 10.99
C ARG A 29 -4.18 0.47 9.88
N ASN A 30 -3.62 0.93 8.76
CA ASN A 30 -3.26 0.06 7.65
C ASN A 30 -2.14 -0.91 8.05
N VAL A 31 -1.09 -0.48 8.77
CA VAL A 31 -0.02 -1.41 9.20
C VAL A 31 -0.55 -2.44 10.20
N ARG A 32 -1.37 -2.02 11.17
CA ARG A 32 -1.97 -2.93 12.15
C ARG A 32 -2.88 -3.98 11.48
N ALA A 33 -3.69 -3.55 10.50
CA ALA A 33 -4.54 -4.46 9.74
C ALA A 33 -3.71 -5.40 8.84
N ALA A 34 -2.68 -4.88 8.18
CA ALA A 34 -1.79 -5.66 7.31
C ALA A 34 -1.01 -6.73 8.09
N GLU A 35 -0.58 -6.45 9.32
CA GLU A 35 0.07 -7.43 10.20
C GLU A 35 -0.86 -8.62 10.49
N VAL A 36 -2.11 -8.34 10.85
CA VAL A 36 -3.12 -9.38 11.10
C VAL A 36 -3.49 -10.13 9.83
N PHE A 37 -3.61 -9.41 8.70
CA PHE A 37 -3.88 -10.01 7.39
C PHE A 37 -2.79 -11.02 7.00
N ALA A 38 -1.52 -10.63 7.15
CA ALA A 38 -0.38 -11.49 6.82
C ALA A 38 -0.27 -12.72 7.74
N ARG A 39 -0.61 -12.57 9.03
CA ARG A 39 -0.46 -13.64 10.03
C ARG A 39 -1.66 -14.61 10.08
N ASP A 40 -2.88 -14.07 10.10
CA ASP A 40 -4.06 -14.82 10.54
C ASP A 40 -4.97 -15.26 9.39
N LYS A 41 -4.62 -14.95 8.12
CA LYS A 41 -5.39 -15.27 6.89
C LYS A 41 -6.88 -14.85 6.93
N LYS A 42 -7.22 -13.88 7.78
CA LYS A 42 -8.55 -13.26 7.83
C LYS A 42 -8.77 -12.36 6.61
N THR A 43 -10.02 -12.18 6.21
CA THR A 43 -10.33 -11.19 5.19
C THR A 43 -10.18 -9.76 5.73
N LEU A 44 -9.97 -8.79 4.84
CA LEU A 44 -9.88 -7.39 5.25
C LEU A 44 -11.16 -6.90 5.94
N GLU A 45 -12.33 -7.37 5.52
CA GLU A 45 -13.63 -7.02 6.11
C GLU A 45 -13.74 -7.51 7.56
N GLU A 46 -13.26 -8.74 7.83
CA GLU A 46 -13.20 -9.28 9.18
C GLU A 46 -12.24 -8.47 10.05
N ILE A 47 -11.07 -8.12 9.52
CA ILE A 47 -10.07 -7.32 10.22
C ILE A 47 -10.59 -5.91 10.52
N GLU A 48 -11.26 -5.26 9.56
CA GLU A 48 -11.89 -3.95 9.76
C GLU A 48 -12.92 -3.99 10.89
N ARG A 49 -13.81 -4.98 10.86
CA ARG A 49 -14.86 -5.15 11.87
C ARG A 49 -14.26 -5.42 13.25
N ASP A 50 -13.26 -6.29 13.33
CA ASP A 50 -12.71 -6.78 14.60
C ASP A 50 -11.74 -5.77 15.24
N LEU A 51 -10.99 -4.99 14.46
CA LEU A 51 -9.89 -4.15 14.98
C LEU A 51 -10.14 -2.64 14.91
N LEU A 52 -11.01 -2.17 14.03
CA LEU A 52 -11.05 -0.75 13.68
C LEU A 52 -12.25 0.00 14.27
N ASN A 53 -13.12 -0.68 15.04
CA ASN A 53 -14.23 -0.06 15.77
C ASN A 53 -15.07 0.90 14.90
N GLY A 54 -15.39 0.48 13.67
CA GLY A 54 -16.16 1.27 12.70
C GLY A 54 -15.33 2.21 11.82
N GLN A 55 -14.02 2.31 12.02
CA GLN A 55 -13.12 3.06 11.13
C GLN A 55 -12.76 2.23 9.89
N LYS A 56 -12.48 2.91 8.77
CA LYS A 56 -12.19 2.29 7.47
C LYS A 56 -10.71 2.31 7.09
N LEU A 57 -10.26 1.22 6.48
CA LEU A 57 -8.96 1.12 5.82
C LEU A 57 -9.02 1.83 4.48
N GLN A 58 -8.10 2.77 4.29
CA GLN A 58 -7.97 3.47 3.01
C GLN A 58 -7.01 2.74 2.07
N GLY A 59 -6.02 2.02 2.61
CA GLY A 59 -4.97 1.35 1.83
C GLY A 59 -5.49 0.43 0.72
N PRO A 60 -6.43 -0.50 1.00
CA PRO A 60 -6.98 -1.40 -0.01
C PRO A 60 -7.66 -0.66 -1.18
N GLY A 61 -8.50 0.34 -0.88
CA GLY A 61 -9.14 1.15 -1.92
C GLY A 61 -8.12 1.97 -2.71
N THR A 62 -7.14 2.57 -2.02
CA THR A 62 -6.09 3.36 -2.65
C THR A 62 -5.26 2.52 -3.63
N ILE A 63 -4.86 1.29 -3.28
CA ILE A 63 -4.04 0.48 -4.18
C ILE A 63 -4.81 0.06 -5.43
N MET A 64 -6.11 -0.21 -5.33
CA MET A 64 -6.95 -0.50 -6.50
C MET A 64 -6.97 0.68 -7.48
N THR A 65 -7.14 1.91 -6.96
CA THR A 65 -7.10 3.13 -7.77
C THR A 65 -5.72 3.37 -8.39
N VAL A 66 -4.65 3.28 -7.60
CA VAL A 66 -3.27 3.47 -8.06
C VAL A 66 -2.93 2.47 -9.16
N HIS A 67 -3.22 1.19 -8.94
CA HIS A 67 -2.96 0.13 -9.92
C HIS A 67 -3.73 0.37 -11.24
N SER A 68 -4.99 0.79 -11.18
CA SER A 68 -5.79 1.17 -12.35
C SER A 68 -5.17 2.34 -13.14
N ILE A 69 -4.70 3.38 -12.44
CA ILE A 69 -4.01 4.53 -13.06
C ILE A 69 -2.71 4.08 -13.72
N LEU A 70 -1.91 3.25 -13.07
CA LEU A 70 -0.63 2.77 -13.58
C LEU A 70 -0.81 1.85 -14.80
N LYS A 71 -1.80 0.95 -14.76
CA LYS A 71 -2.17 0.10 -15.90
C LYS A 71 -2.65 0.92 -17.09
N SER A 72 -3.54 1.90 -16.89
CA SER A 72 -4.03 2.74 -18.00
C SER A 72 -2.94 3.58 -18.68
N LYS A 73 -1.84 3.85 -17.97
CA LYS A 73 -0.65 4.54 -18.50
C LYS A 73 0.45 3.61 -19.02
N ASN A 74 0.27 2.28 -18.95
CA ASN A 74 1.28 1.27 -19.32
C ASN A 74 2.63 1.42 -18.60
N ILE A 75 2.61 1.84 -17.33
CA ILE A 75 3.82 2.07 -16.52
C ILE A 75 3.86 1.25 -15.23
N ILE A 76 2.97 0.25 -15.07
CA ILE A 76 2.89 -0.56 -13.84
C ILE A 76 4.21 -1.26 -13.51
N SER A 77 4.96 -1.69 -14.54
CA SER A 77 6.28 -2.32 -14.40
C SER A 77 7.32 -1.42 -13.74
N ASN A 78 7.14 -0.09 -13.76
CA ASN A 78 8.02 0.85 -13.05
C ASN A 78 7.72 0.93 -11.55
N PHE A 79 6.63 0.31 -11.08
CA PHE A 79 6.15 0.36 -9.70
C PHE A 79 5.86 -1.05 -9.17
N PRO A 80 6.87 -1.96 -9.16
CA PRO A 80 6.67 -3.36 -8.80
C PRO A 80 6.08 -3.52 -7.40
N PHE A 81 6.49 -2.70 -6.42
CA PHE A 81 5.93 -2.74 -5.07
C PHE A 81 4.40 -2.55 -5.06
N MET A 82 3.88 -1.60 -5.85
CA MET A 82 2.43 -1.35 -5.94
C MET A 82 1.71 -2.52 -6.63
N GLU A 83 2.33 -3.13 -7.64
CA GLU A 83 1.77 -4.30 -8.31
C GLU A 83 1.66 -5.50 -7.36
N TYR A 84 2.70 -5.80 -6.58
CA TYR A 84 2.67 -6.91 -5.63
C TYR A 84 1.64 -6.70 -4.52
N ILE A 85 1.54 -5.51 -3.94
CA ILE A 85 0.50 -5.21 -2.93
C ILE A 85 -0.90 -5.40 -3.53
N PHE A 86 -1.12 -4.99 -4.78
CA PHE A 86 -2.39 -5.24 -5.47
C PHE A 86 -2.69 -6.74 -5.57
N LYS A 87 -1.72 -7.54 -6.03
CA LYS A 87 -1.90 -9.00 -6.21
C LYS A 87 -2.13 -9.73 -4.89
N VAL A 88 -1.43 -9.35 -3.82
CA VAL A 88 -1.66 -9.92 -2.48
C VAL A 88 -3.09 -9.67 -2.02
N LEU A 89 -3.63 -8.47 -2.23
CA LEU A 89 -4.97 -8.11 -1.77
C LEU A 89 -6.10 -8.60 -2.69
N ASN A 90 -5.85 -8.80 -3.99
CA ASN A 90 -6.92 -9.03 -4.97
C ASN A 90 -6.78 -10.34 -5.78
N GLU A 91 -5.59 -10.94 -5.82
CA GLU A 91 -5.27 -12.12 -6.65
C GLU A 91 -4.84 -13.34 -5.81
N ASN A 92 -4.96 -13.26 -4.47
CA ASN A 92 -4.59 -14.31 -3.51
C ASN A 92 -3.10 -14.71 -3.54
N GLU A 93 -2.21 -13.79 -3.94
CA GLU A 93 -0.77 -14.00 -3.77
C GLU A 93 -0.40 -14.05 -2.28
N PRO A 94 0.57 -14.90 -1.86
CA PRO A 94 1.07 -14.91 -0.50
C PRO A 94 1.64 -13.55 -0.10
N ALA A 95 1.40 -13.11 1.14
CA ALA A 95 1.87 -11.81 1.62
C ALA A 95 3.40 -11.68 1.58
N GLU A 96 4.12 -12.78 1.75
CA GLU A 96 5.58 -12.87 1.68
C GLU A 96 6.13 -12.55 0.29
N SER A 97 5.30 -12.68 -0.76
CA SER A 97 5.70 -12.39 -2.14
C SER A 97 6.16 -10.94 -2.34
N VAL A 98 5.70 -10.02 -1.49
CA VAL A 98 6.12 -8.61 -1.50
C VAL A 98 7.64 -8.48 -1.32
N ILE A 99 8.28 -9.41 -0.61
CA ILE A 99 9.73 -9.38 -0.35
C ILE A 99 10.53 -9.57 -1.66
N HIS A 100 9.96 -10.25 -2.66
CA HIS A 100 10.64 -10.47 -3.94
C HIS A 100 11.00 -9.15 -4.66
N VAL A 101 10.25 -8.07 -4.41
CA VAL A 101 10.55 -6.73 -4.92
C VAL A 101 11.94 -6.24 -4.51
N PHE A 102 12.43 -6.65 -3.35
CA PHE A 102 13.74 -6.19 -2.81
C PHE A 102 14.91 -7.10 -3.18
N ASN A 103 14.64 -8.27 -3.73
CA ASN A 103 15.65 -9.24 -4.16
C ASN A 103 15.96 -9.17 -5.67
N SER A 104 15.41 -8.16 -6.36
CA SER A 104 15.46 -7.98 -7.81
C SER A 104 16.55 -6.98 -8.21
#